data_AF-A0AA44A569-F1
#
_entry.id   AF-A0AA44A569-F1
#
_cell.length_a   1.000
_cell.length_b   1.000
_cell.length_c   1.000
_cell.angle_alpha   90.00
_cell.angle_beta   90.00
_cell.angle_gamma   90.00
#
_symmetry.space_group_name_H-M   'P 1'
#
loop_
_entity.id
_entity.type
_entity.pdbx_description
1 polymer ?
#
loop_
_entity_poly.entity_id
_entity_poly.type
_entity_poly.pdbx_seq_one_letter_code
_entity_poly.pdbx_strand_id
1 'polypeptide(L)'
;FEYHDLSQNIHELITCVSQELGIDMSKDNKLHTSLITHIKPAIHRIKFDMLQPNPLRQEVMRRYPQIIEAVSKHISPIEQDAAIRFNEDELTYITIHFASSIERVATHKQSMIKVVLLCGSGIGTSQLLKSKLNHLYPEFHIWDAYSIYQLEESRLLQDNIDYVISTVPCEISAVPVIHVDPFINQQSRQKLNQIINDSREQRVMKMATDGKSLADLLPEHRIIINKQPLSIESAITVAVQPLINDGIVNSNYTAAILK
;
A
#
# COMPACT_ATOMS: atom_id res chain seq x y z
N PHE A 1 18.13 27.57 13.34
CA PHE A 1 17.28 26.42 12.99
C PHE A 1 16.57 25.99 14.26
N GLU A 2 15.43 26.63 14.51
CA GLU A 2 14.68 26.41 15.75
C GLU A 2 13.84 25.13 15.65
N TYR A 3 13.53 24.54 16.80
CA TYR A 3 12.76 23.29 16.86
C TYR A 3 11.36 23.43 16.27
N HIS A 4 10.76 24.63 16.39
CA HIS A 4 9.42 24.92 15.89
C HIS A 4 9.36 24.85 14.37
N ASP A 5 10.31 25.51 13.68
CA ASP A 5 10.39 25.54 12.21
C ASP A 5 10.58 24.14 11.62
N LEU A 6 11.45 23.32 12.23
CA LEU A 6 11.66 21.94 11.78
C LEU A 6 10.39 21.09 11.91
N SER A 7 9.68 21.23 13.03
CA SER A 7 8.45 20.48 13.28
C SER A 7 7.36 20.81 12.26
N GLN A 8 7.25 22.09 11.88
CA GLN A 8 6.33 22.56 10.86
C GLN A 8 6.71 22.02 9.48
N ASN A 9 7.97 22.15 9.08
CA ASN A 9 8.46 21.62 7.81
C ASN A 9 8.30 20.10 7.69
N ILE A 10 8.46 19.36 8.80
CA ILE A 10 8.21 17.91 8.80
C ILE A 10 6.73 17.61 8.64
N HIS A 11 5.84 18.39 9.26
CA HIS A 11 4.40 18.23 9.06
C HIS A 11 4.00 18.47 7.59
N GLU A 12 4.57 19.50 6.97
CA GLU A 12 4.36 19.80 5.55
C GLU A 12 4.94 18.71 4.64
N LEU A 13 6.15 18.20 4.95
CA LEU A 13 6.74 17.06 4.24
C LEU A 13 5.82 15.83 4.30
N ILE A 14 5.32 15.48 5.50
CA ILE A 14 4.40 14.35 5.66
C ILE A 14 3.14 14.58 4.84
N THR A 15 2.60 15.79 4.84
CA THR A 15 1.40 16.15 4.09
C THR A 15 1.62 16.00 2.59
N CYS A 16 2.69 16.57 2.04
CA CYS A 16 2.98 16.50 0.61
C CYS A 16 3.24 15.07 0.15
N VAL A 17 4.06 14.31 0.90
CA VAL A 17 4.32 12.90 0.59
C VAL A 17 3.04 12.06 0.71
N SER A 18 2.18 12.33 1.71
CA SER A 18 0.87 11.67 1.82
C SER A 18 -0.03 11.94 0.62
N GLN A 19 -0.06 13.18 0.13
CA GLN A 19 -0.85 13.58 -1.03
C GLN A 19 -0.33 12.94 -2.31
N GLU A 20 0.99 12.94 -2.52
CA GLU A 20 1.62 12.35 -3.69
C GLU A 20 1.40 10.84 -3.76
N LEU A 21 1.52 10.15 -2.62
CA LEU A 21 1.32 8.70 -2.55
C LEU A 21 -0.16 8.30 -2.42
N GLY A 22 -1.08 9.25 -2.20
CA GLY A 22 -2.50 8.95 -1.94
C GLY A 22 -2.77 8.21 -0.62
N ILE A 23 -1.84 8.26 0.34
CA ILE A 23 -1.92 7.56 1.63
C ILE A 23 -1.93 8.60 2.76
N ASP A 24 -3.04 8.72 3.48
CA ASP A 24 -3.13 9.62 4.63
C ASP A 24 -2.29 9.12 5.82
N MET A 25 -1.08 9.66 5.95
CA MET A 25 -0.18 9.41 7.09
C MET A 25 -0.24 10.51 8.15
N SER A 26 -1.12 11.52 7.99
CA SER A 26 -1.17 12.70 8.88
C SER A 26 -1.50 12.36 10.33
N LYS A 27 -2.17 11.22 10.57
CA LYS A 27 -2.56 10.73 11.90
C LYS A 27 -1.49 9.88 12.59
N ASP A 28 -0.40 9.55 11.89
CA ASP A 28 0.68 8.76 12.47
C ASP A 28 1.67 9.65 13.24
N ASN A 29 1.34 9.96 14.49
CA ASN A 29 2.22 10.73 15.39
C ASN A 29 3.63 10.12 15.54
N LYS A 30 3.77 8.79 15.35
CA LYS A 30 5.06 8.12 15.41
C LYS A 30 5.93 8.49 14.22
N LEU A 31 5.35 8.67 13.02
CA LEU A 31 6.08 9.14 11.84
C LEU A 31 6.71 10.50 12.13
N HIS A 32 5.90 11.49 12.52
CA HIS A 32 6.34 12.85 12.82
C HIS A 32 7.46 12.88 13.87
N THR A 33 7.26 12.20 15.00
CA THR A 33 8.25 12.12 16.08
C THR A 33 9.55 11.47 15.61
N SER A 34 9.46 10.41 14.81
CA SER A 34 10.63 9.68 14.33
C SER A 34 11.43 10.49 13.30
N LEU A 35 10.75 11.25 12.42
CA LEU A 35 11.39 12.16 11.48
C LEU A 35 12.10 13.30 12.20
N ILE A 36 11.49 13.92 13.21
CA ILE A 36 12.15 14.96 14.01
C ILE A 36 13.44 14.41 14.64
N THR A 37 13.32 13.23 15.27
CA THR A 37 14.42 12.58 15.99
C THR A 37 15.57 12.19 15.06
N HIS A 38 15.29 11.90 13.79
CA HIS A 38 16.29 11.57 12.79
C HIS A 38 16.88 12.80 12.09
N ILE A 39 16.03 13.68 11.56
CA ILE A 39 16.43 14.83 10.73
C ILE A 39 17.22 15.85 11.54
N LYS A 40 16.84 16.11 12.80
CA LYS A 40 17.54 17.09 13.63
C LYS A 40 19.05 16.78 13.77
N PRO A 41 19.47 15.58 14.22
CA PRO A 41 20.89 15.24 14.24
C PRO A 41 21.49 15.04 12.84
N ALA A 42 20.72 14.61 11.83
CA ALA A 42 21.21 14.48 10.45
C ALA A 42 21.69 15.83 9.88
N ILE A 43 20.95 16.91 10.13
CA ILE A 43 21.36 18.27 9.75
C ILE A 43 22.72 18.62 10.34
N HIS A 44 22.94 18.32 11.62
CA HIS A 44 24.24 18.57 12.26
C HIS A 44 25.34 17.71 11.64
N ARG A 45 25.09 16.41 11.41
CA ARG A 45 26.06 15.54 10.76
C ARG A 45 26.50 16.07 9.39
N ILE A 46 25.55 16.49 8.56
CA ILE A 46 25.85 17.01 7.22
C ILE A 46 26.66 18.31 7.30
N LYS A 47 26.33 19.23 8.22
CA LYS A 47 27.08 20.49 8.40
C LYS A 47 28.53 20.28 8.83
N PHE A 48 28.82 19.19 9.53
CA PHE A 48 30.16 18.84 9.98
C PHE A 48 30.81 17.74 9.13
N ASP A 49 30.25 17.44 7.95
CA ASP A 49 30.75 16.42 7.02
C ASP A 49 30.92 15.01 7.63
N MET A 50 30.06 14.69 8.60
CA MET A 50 30.01 13.39 9.28
C MET A 50 28.98 12.47 8.63
N LEU A 51 29.11 12.26 7.32
CA LEU A 51 28.17 11.44 6.56
C LEU A 51 28.24 9.98 7.01
N GLN A 52 27.06 9.35 7.14
CA GLN A 52 26.94 7.94 7.50
C GLN A 52 26.32 7.16 6.34
N PRO A 53 27.01 6.15 5.80
CA PRO A 53 26.43 5.32 4.75
C PRO A 53 25.25 4.53 5.30
N ASN A 54 24.17 4.42 4.51
CA ASN A 54 23.04 3.60 4.86
C ASN A 54 23.28 2.18 4.33
N PRO A 55 23.43 1.15 5.19
CA PRO A 55 23.72 -0.21 4.76
C PRO A 55 22.59 -0.83 3.93
N LEU A 56 21.38 -0.26 3.98
CA LEU A 56 20.20 -0.72 3.27
C LEU A 56 19.91 0.11 2.00
N ARG A 57 20.77 1.06 1.62
CA ARG A 57 20.53 2.00 0.50
C ARG A 57 20.05 1.30 -0.76
N GLN A 58 20.82 0.34 -1.27
CA GLN A 58 20.49 -0.35 -2.51
C GLN A 58 19.14 -1.07 -2.44
N GLU A 59 18.86 -1.74 -1.32
CA GLU A 59 17.62 -2.51 -1.17
C GLU A 59 16.39 -1.61 -1.00
N VAL A 60 16.52 -0.51 -0.25
CA VAL A 60 15.44 0.47 -0.07
C VAL A 60 15.15 1.20 -1.38
N MET A 61 16.18 1.59 -2.14
CA MET A 61 16.01 2.20 -3.47
C MET A 61 15.30 1.27 -4.45
N ARG A 62 15.63 -0.02 -4.40
CA ARG A 62 14.99 -1.03 -5.23
C ARG A 62 13.54 -1.30 -4.84
N ARG A 63 13.23 -1.34 -3.54
CA ARG A 63 11.91 -1.71 -3.01
C ARG A 63 10.91 -0.56 -2.93
N TYR A 64 11.38 0.65 -2.67
CA TYR A 64 10.52 1.81 -2.39
C TYR A 64 10.80 3.01 -3.31
N PRO A 65 10.90 2.82 -4.64
CA PRO A 65 11.30 3.87 -5.57
C PRO A 65 10.35 5.08 -5.51
N GLN A 66 9.04 4.84 -5.38
CA GLN A 66 8.03 5.90 -5.31
C GLN A 66 8.09 6.72 -4.02
N ILE A 67 8.40 6.07 -2.90
CA ILE A 67 8.55 6.78 -1.62
C ILE A 67 9.79 7.67 -1.68
N ILE A 68 10.91 7.16 -2.22
CA ILE A 68 12.13 7.96 -2.39
C ILE A 68 11.88 9.15 -3.30
N GLU A 69 11.19 8.95 -4.42
CA GLU A 69 10.86 10.01 -5.37
C GLU A 69 10.04 11.12 -4.69
N ALA A 70 8.96 10.74 -4.00
CA ALA A 70 8.11 11.69 -3.29
C ALA A 70 8.87 12.43 -2.18
N VAL A 71 9.69 11.73 -1.38
CA VAL A 71 10.52 12.35 -0.34
C VAL A 71 11.52 13.33 -0.98
N SER A 72 12.24 12.91 -2.01
CA SER A 72 13.27 13.73 -2.67
C SER A 72 12.68 15.00 -3.28
N LYS A 73 11.46 14.91 -3.81
CA LYS A 73 10.73 16.05 -4.38
C LYS A 73 10.28 17.06 -3.33
N HIS A 74 9.93 16.60 -2.13
CA HIS A 74 9.32 17.43 -1.09
C HIS A 74 10.25 17.80 0.07
N ILE A 75 11.49 17.31 0.11
CA ILE A 75 12.45 17.59 1.19
C ILE A 75 13.04 19.01 1.15
N SER A 76 12.94 19.71 0.01
CA SER A 76 13.65 20.96 -0.23
C SER A 76 13.41 22.09 0.78
N PRO A 77 12.23 22.28 1.39
CA PRO A 77 12.05 23.33 2.41
C PRO A 77 12.97 23.13 3.62
N ILE A 78 13.14 21.89 4.07
CA ILE A 78 14.05 21.54 5.18
C ILE A 78 15.49 21.82 4.80
N GLU A 79 15.89 21.46 3.57
CA GLU A 79 17.23 21.72 3.04
C GLU A 79 17.55 23.22 2.97
N GLN A 80 16.60 24.03 2.51
CA GLN A 80 16.75 25.48 2.37
C GLN A 80 16.90 26.14 3.73
N ASP A 81 16.01 25.85 4.68
CA ASP A 81 16.05 26.45 6.02
C ASP A 81 17.30 26.04 6.81
N ALA A 82 17.76 24.81 6.60
CA ALA A 82 18.97 24.31 7.24
C ALA A 82 20.26 24.69 6.49
N ALA A 83 20.18 25.17 5.24
CA ALA A 83 21.29 25.40 4.33
C ALA A 83 22.18 24.15 4.15
N ILE A 84 21.56 23.02 3.83
CA ILE A 84 22.24 21.72 3.59
C ILE A 84 21.67 21.02 2.35
N ARG A 85 22.26 19.88 1.98
CA ARG A 85 21.65 18.91 1.06
C ARG A 85 21.68 17.52 1.68
N PHE A 86 20.56 16.81 1.65
CA PHE A 86 20.53 15.41 2.02
C PHE A 86 21.12 14.58 0.89
N ASN A 87 22.06 13.70 1.22
CA ASN A 87 22.59 12.74 0.27
C ASN A 87 21.65 11.52 0.15
N GLU A 88 21.96 10.61 -0.77
CA GLU A 88 21.15 9.40 -0.98
C GLU A 88 21.01 8.54 0.28
N ASP A 89 22.04 8.48 1.13
CA ASP A 89 22.01 7.70 2.37
C ASP A 89 21.01 8.26 3.40
N GLU A 90 20.98 9.59 3.56
CA GLU A 90 20.03 10.26 4.45
C GLU A 90 18.61 10.24 3.88
N LEU A 91 18.44 10.43 2.56
CA LEU A 91 17.15 10.24 1.88
C LEU A 91 16.62 8.81 2.07
N THR A 92 17.52 7.81 2.06
CA THR A 92 17.17 6.42 2.37
C THR A 92 16.66 6.26 3.80
N TYR A 93 17.33 6.85 4.78
CA TYR A 93 16.86 6.81 6.17
C TYR A 93 15.49 7.46 6.34
N ILE A 94 15.28 8.64 5.75
CA ILE A 94 13.99 9.34 5.75
C ILE A 94 12.91 8.46 5.11
N THR A 95 13.21 7.81 3.99
CA THR A 95 12.30 6.88 3.28
C THR A 95 11.88 5.71 4.16
N ILE A 96 12.79 5.14 4.95
CA ILE A 96 12.48 4.04 5.88
C ILE A 96 11.41 4.46 6.90
N HIS A 97 11.44 5.71 7.38
CA HIS A 97 10.41 6.23 8.29
C HIS A 97 9.03 6.27 7.63
N PHE A 98 8.94 6.74 6.38
CA PHE A 98 7.71 6.76 5.60
C PHE A 98 7.20 5.34 5.30
N ALA A 99 8.05 4.44 4.79
CA ALA A 99 7.69 3.05 4.53
C ALA A 99 7.13 2.38 5.81
N SER A 100 7.78 2.61 6.96
CA SER A 100 7.30 2.11 8.25
C SER A 100 5.95 2.70 8.67
N SER A 101 5.63 3.94 8.29
CA SER A 101 4.33 4.57 8.55
C SER A 101 3.24 4.00 7.68
N ILE A 102 3.51 3.81 6.39
CA ILE A 102 2.58 3.18 5.45
C ILE A 102 2.17 1.79 5.96
N GLU A 103 3.12 0.99 6.43
CA GLU A 103 2.84 -0.32 7.08
C GLU A 103 1.90 -0.20 8.30
N ARG A 104 2.10 0.81 9.15
CA ARG A 104 1.24 1.04 10.33
C ARG A 104 -0.17 1.51 9.95
N VAL A 105 -0.28 2.36 8.94
CA VAL A 105 -1.56 2.85 8.42
C VAL A 105 -2.30 1.72 7.70
N ALA A 106 -1.58 0.88 6.96
CA ALA A 106 -2.08 -0.29 6.27
C ALA A 106 -2.71 -1.30 7.25
N THR A 107 -1.99 -1.67 8.30
CA THR A 107 -2.43 -2.68 9.28
C THR A 107 -3.76 -2.34 9.99
N HIS A 108 -4.20 -1.08 9.99
CA HIS A 108 -5.42 -0.67 10.70
C HIS A 108 -6.74 -0.85 9.92
N LYS A 109 -6.74 -1.08 8.59
CA LYS A 109 -8.02 -1.00 7.84
C LYS A 109 -8.37 -2.00 6.74
N GLN A 110 -7.48 -2.82 6.16
CA GLN A 110 -7.92 -3.68 5.03
C GLN A 110 -7.00 -4.86 4.71
N SER A 111 -7.62 -5.91 4.15
CA SER A 111 -7.07 -7.18 3.62
C SER A 111 -6.32 -8.10 4.59
N MET A 112 -7.08 -8.84 5.40
CA MET A 112 -6.60 -10.13 5.90
C MET A 112 -6.41 -11.08 4.70
N ILE A 113 -5.35 -11.89 4.71
CA ILE A 113 -5.08 -12.91 3.70
C ILE A 113 -6.14 -14.00 3.85
N LYS A 114 -7.01 -14.15 2.86
CA LYS A 114 -8.09 -15.14 2.88
C LYS A 114 -7.53 -16.53 2.62
N VAL A 115 -7.69 -17.42 3.59
CA VAL A 115 -7.18 -18.78 3.48
C VAL A 115 -8.26 -19.81 3.74
N VAL A 116 -8.14 -20.95 3.06
CA VAL A 116 -8.90 -22.17 3.36
C VAL A 116 -7.99 -23.19 4.00
N LEU A 117 -8.46 -23.84 5.06
CA LEU A 117 -7.73 -24.89 5.75
C LEU A 117 -8.13 -26.28 5.24
N LEU A 118 -7.17 -27.08 4.80
CA LEU A 118 -7.34 -28.48 4.47
C LEU A 118 -6.70 -29.39 5.51
N CYS A 119 -7.53 -30.23 6.11
CA CYS A 119 -7.10 -31.16 7.15
C CYS A 119 -7.49 -32.60 6.86
N GLY A 120 -6.53 -33.51 7.00
CA GLY A 120 -6.79 -34.96 6.96
C GLY A 120 -7.20 -35.55 8.31
N SER A 121 -6.92 -34.85 9.41
CA SER A 121 -7.02 -35.37 10.77
C SER A 121 -8.35 -35.04 11.47
N GLY A 122 -9.50 -35.46 10.93
CA GLY A 122 -10.81 -35.35 11.59
C GLY A 122 -11.25 -33.95 12.04
N ILE A 123 -12.47 -33.82 12.59
CA ILE A 123 -13.05 -32.51 12.96
C ILE A 123 -12.31 -31.87 14.14
N GLY A 124 -11.95 -32.64 15.18
CA GLY A 124 -11.36 -32.12 16.41
C GLY A 124 -9.97 -31.47 16.23
N THR A 125 -9.06 -32.15 15.54
CA THR A 125 -7.70 -31.63 15.30
C THR A 125 -7.71 -30.45 14.34
N SER A 126 -8.64 -30.44 13.38
CA SER A 126 -8.84 -29.30 12.47
C SER A 126 -9.25 -28.03 13.20
N GLN A 127 -10.15 -28.14 14.19
CA GLN A 127 -10.56 -27.00 15.02
C GLN A 127 -9.43 -26.48 15.91
N LEU A 128 -8.60 -27.36 16.46
CA LEU A 128 -7.43 -26.95 17.23
C LEU A 128 -6.44 -26.18 16.37
N LEU A 129 -6.15 -26.67 15.15
CA LEU A 129 -5.28 -25.98 14.21
C LEU A 129 -5.86 -24.63 13.78
N LYS A 130 -7.16 -24.57 13.45
CA LYS A 130 -7.86 -23.31 13.13
C LYS A 130 -7.72 -22.30 14.26
N SER A 131 -7.98 -22.71 15.50
CA SER A 131 -7.85 -21.85 16.68
C SER A 131 -6.41 -21.36 16.87
N LYS A 132 -5.43 -22.25 16.72
CA LYS A 132 -4.00 -21.92 16.83
C LYS A 132 -3.55 -20.93 15.75
N LEU A 133 -3.98 -21.12 14.51
CA LEU A 133 -3.68 -20.21 13.40
C LEU A 133 -4.30 -18.84 13.63
N ASN A 134 -5.59 -18.77 13.98
CA ASN A 134 -6.25 -17.50 14.32
C ASN A 134 -5.55 -16.73 15.44
N HIS A 135 -5.01 -17.45 16.44
CA HIS A 135 -4.30 -16.82 17.54
C HIS A 135 -2.89 -16.35 17.16
N LEU A 136 -2.13 -17.19 16.44
CA LEU A 136 -0.72 -16.90 16.10
C LEU A 136 -0.57 -15.95 14.90
N TYR A 137 -1.58 -15.91 14.03
CA TYR A 137 -1.53 -15.23 12.74
C TYR A 137 -2.83 -14.45 12.48
N PRO A 138 -3.04 -13.32 13.18
CA PRO A 138 -4.20 -12.46 12.97
C PRO A 138 -4.27 -11.86 11.55
N GLU A 139 -3.19 -11.97 10.77
CA GLU A 139 -3.13 -11.58 9.37
C GLU A 139 -3.92 -12.53 8.45
N PHE A 140 -4.18 -13.78 8.88
CA PHE A 140 -4.99 -14.73 8.13
C PHE A 140 -6.47 -14.62 8.49
N HIS A 141 -7.31 -14.53 7.47
CA HIS A 141 -8.73 -14.80 7.58
C HIS A 141 -9.02 -16.23 7.13
N ILE A 142 -9.23 -17.12 8.09
CA ILE A 142 -9.60 -18.52 7.79
C ILE A 142 -11.06 -18.54 7.38
N TRP A 143 -11.31 -18.50 6.06
CA TRP A 143 -12.63 -18.48 5.44
C TRP A 143 -13.43 -19.73 5.84
N ASP A 144 -12.83 -20.90 5.67
CA ASP A 144 -13.42 -22.16 6.07
C ASP A 144 -12.36 -23.27 6.27
N ALA A 145 -12.79 -24.42 6.78
CA ALA A 145 -11.97 -25.62 6.92
C ALA A 145 -12.68 -26.84 6.31
N TYR A 146 -12.04 -27.51 5.37
CA TYR A 146 -12.60 -28.67 4.67
C TYR A 146 -11.76 -29.94 4.88
N SER A 147 -12.42 -31.09 4.75
CA SER A 147 -11.72 -32.30 4.35
C SER A 147 -11.36 -32.21 2.86
N ILE A 148 -10.28 -32.86 2.45
CA ILE A 148 -9.82 -32.85 1.05
C ILE A 148 -10.91 -33.28 0.06
N TYR A 149 -11.81 -34.19 0.46
CA TYR A 149 -12.87 -34.71 -0.40
C TYR A 149 -14.07 -33.77 -0.58
N GLN A 150 -14.14 -32.69 0.20
CA GLN A 150 -15.25 -31.74 0.18
C GLN A 150 -14.93 -30.47 -0.59
N LEU A 151 -13.69 -30.31 -1.04
CA LEU A 151 -13.24 -29.08 -1.67
C LEU A 151 -13.53 -29.10 -3.18
N GLU A 152 -14.26 -28.09 -3.64
CA GLU A 152 -14.43 -27.78 -5.07
C GLU A 152 -13.54 -26.57 -5.42
N GLU A 153 -12.56 -26.74 -6.31
CA GLU A 153 -11.61 -25.68 -6.68
C GLU A 153 -12.29 -24.42 -7.24
N SER A 154 -13.43 -24.58 -7.93
CA SER A 154 -14.20 -23.44 -8.44
C SER A 154 -14.69 -22.49 -7.34
N ARG A 155 -14.92 -22.99 -6.12
CA ARG A 155 -15.34 -22.16 -4.98
C ARG A 155 -14.20 -21.28 -4.46
N LEU A 156 -12.97 -21.77 -4.53
CA LEU A 156 -11.79 -21.00 -4.11
C LEU A 156 -11.66 -19.71 -4.91
N LEU A 157 -11.89 -19.77 -6.22
CA LEU A 157 -11.85 -18.61 -7.10
C LEU A 157 -13.04 -17.67 -6.86
N GLN A 158 -14.26 -18.22 -6.69
CA GLN A 158 -15.46 -17.43 -6.43
C GLN A 158 -15.38 -16.63 -5.13
N ASP A 159 -14.85 -17.24 -4.07
CA ASP A 159 -14.75 -16.61 -2.75
C ASP A 159 -13.52 -15.69 -2.60
N ASN A 160 -12.71 -15.57 -3.66
CA ASN A 160 -11.44 -14.84 -3.70
C ASN A 160 -10.49 -15.31 -2.59
N ILE A 161 -10.23 -16.62 -2.55
CA ILE A 161 -9.26 -17.22 -1.63
C ILE A 161 -7.84 -16.98 -2.16
N ASP A 162 -6.95 -16.51 -1.29
CA ASP A 162 -5.56 -16.22 -1.65
C ASP A 162 -4.69 -17.49 -1.58
N TYR A 163 -4.89 -18.32 -0.55
CA TYR A 163 -4.08 -19.53 -0.32
C TYR A 163 -4.89 -20.68 0.28
N VAL A 164 -4.45 -21.91 0.01
CA VAL A 164 -4.86 -23.10 0.78
C VAL A 164 -3.74 -23.47 1.75
N ILE A 165 -4.05 -23.56 3.03
CA ILE A 165 -3.15 -24.13 4.05
C ILE A 165 -3.53 -25.60 4.22
N SER A 166 -2.62 -26.53 3.92
CA SER A 166 -2.90 -27.96 3.99
C SER A 166 -1.97 -28.70 4.92
N THR A 167 -2.54 -29.58 5.75
CA THR A 167 -1.77 -30.56 6.55
C THR A 167 -1.58 -31.90 5.87
N VAL A 168 -2.17 -32.07 4.69
CA VAL A 168 -2.05 -33.27 3.86
C VAL A 168 -1.52 -32.92 2.48
N PRO A 169 -0.82 -33.86 1.81
CA PRO A 169 -0.49 -33.69 0.40
C PRO A 169 -1.77 -33.49 -0.43
N CYS A 170 -1.79 -32.46 -1.26
CA CYS A 170 -2.88 -32.19 -2.20
C CYS A 170 -2.34 -31.41 -3.40
N GLU A 171 -2.95 -31.63 -4.56
CA GLU A 171 -2.68 -30.89 -5.78
C GLU A 171 -3.92 -30.05 -6.08
N ILE A 172 -3.79 -28.73 -5.98
CA ILE A 172 -4.83 -27.75 -6.30
C ILE A 172 -4.24 -26.79 -7.31
N SER A 173 -4.93 -26.61 -8.43
CA SER A 173 -4.45 -25.76 -9.53
C SER A 173 -4.96 -24.33 -9.43
N ALA A 174 -6.12 -24.12 -8.79
CA ALA A 174 -6.78 -22.83 -8.71
C ALA A 174 -6.01 -21.78 -7.89
N VAL A 175 -5.40 -22.17 -6.76
CA VAL A 175 -4.71 -21.25 -5.84
C VAL A 175 -3.48 -21.92 -5.22
N PRO A 176 -2.45 -21.17 -4.79
CA PRO A 176 -1.25 -21.74 -4.19
C PRO A 176 -1.53 -22.51 -2.90
N VAL A 177 -0.88 -23.67 -2.74
CA VAL A 177 -1.01 -24.54 -1.57
C VAL A 177 0.23 -24.44 -0.68
N ILE A 178 0.00 -24.27 0.62
CA ILE A 178 1.02 -24.20 1.65
C ILE A 178 0.92 -25.43 2.53
N HIS A 179 1.88 -26.35 2.38
CA HIS A 179 1.95 -27.51 3.26
C HIS A 179 2.57 -27.15 4.61
N VAL A 180 1.80 -27.39 5.67
CA VAL A 180 2.18 -27.16 7.07
C VAL A 180 2.03 -28.43 7.89
N ASP A 181 2.82 -28.51 8.95
CA ASP A 181 2.68 -29.50 10.00
C ASP A 181 1.44 -29.21 10.85
N PRO A 182 0.63 -30.20 11.25
CA PRO A 182 -0.56 -30.00 12.10
C PRO A 182 -0.28 -29.27 13.42
N PHE A 183 0.96 -29.32 13.91
CA PHE A 183 1.39 -28.64 15.14
C PHE A 183 2.13 -27.33 14.88
N ILE A 184 2.25 -26.89 13.61
CA ILE A 184 2.93 -25.65 13.22
C ILE A 184 4.38 -25.63 13.72
N ASN A 185 5.17 -26.58 13.21
CA ASN A 185 6.60 -26.66 13.44
C ASN A 185 7.37 -25.46 12.85
N GLN A 186 8.66 -25.35 13.10
CA GLN A 186 9.48 -24.22 12.67
C GLN A 186 9.44 -23.99 11.16
N GLN A 187 9.49 -25.04 10.34
CA GLN A 187 9.42 -24.93 8.88
C GLN A 187 8.06 -24.38 8.42
N SER A 188 6.97 -24.82 9.06
CA SER A 188 5.62 -24.31 8.78
C SER A 188 5.53 -22.82 9.09
N ARG A 189 6.10 -22.41 10.23
CA ARG A 189 6.14 -20.99 10.63
C ARG A 189 6.91 -20.14 9.64
N GLN A 190 8.04 -20.63 9.14
CA GLN A 190 8.83 -19.92 8.12
C GLN A 190 8.01 -19.67 6.85
N LYS A 191 7.32 -20.69 6.34
CA LYS A 191 6.46 -20.54 5.15
C LYS A 191 5.31 -19.54 5.37
N LEU A 192 4.59 -19.66 6.49
CA LEU A 192 3.48 -18.77 6.81
C LEU A 192 3.94 -17.32 6.98
N ASN A 193 5.06 -17.10 7.69
CA ASN A 193 5.64 -15.78 7.87
C ASN A 193 6.09 -15.16 6.54
N GLN A 194 6.66 -15.96 5.63
CA GLN A 194 7.09 -15.46 4.33
C GLN A 194 5.91 -14.88 3.55
N ILE A 195 4.78 -15.59 3.54
CA ILE A 195 3.57 -15.14 2.82
C ILE A 195 2.98 -13.87 3.42
N ILE A 196 2.97 -13.79 4.76
CA ILE A 196 2.54 -12.58 5.45
C ILE A 196 3.45 -11.40 5.09
N ASN A 197 4.77 -11.60 5.06
CA ASN A 197 5.72 -10.57 4.69
C ASN A 197 5.58 -10.15 3.22
N ASP A 198 5.47 -11.10 2.30
CA ASP A 198 5.29 -10.82 0.87
C ASP A 198 4.00 -10.03 0.63
N SER A 199 2.91 -10.39 1.32
CA SER A 199 1.64 -9.67 1.25
C SER A 199 1.76 -8.22 1.76
N ARG A 200 2.51 -8.01 2.87
CA ARG A 200 2.80 -6.66 3.39
C ARG A 200 3.60 -5.83 2.41
N GLU A 201 4.67 -6.40 1.85
CA GLU A 201 5.54 -5.72 0.88
C GLU A 201 4.75 -5.31 -0.38
N GLN A 202 3.97 -6.24 -0.95
CA GLN A 202 3.11 -5.97 -2.10
C GLN A 202 2.09 -4.88 -1.79
N ARG A 203 1.56 -4.83 -0.57
CA ARG A 203 0.61 -3.80 -0.17
C ARG A 203 1.24 -2.42 -0.07
N VAL A 204 2.45 -2.30 0.50
CA VAL A 204 3.16 -1.01 0.53
C VAL A 204 3.41 -0.51 -0.89
N MET A 205 3.84 -1.40 -1.78
CA MET A 205 4.02 -1.06 -3.20
C MET A 205 2.69 -0.66 -3.87
N LYS A 206 1.62 -1.43 -3.63
CA LYS A 206 0.31 -1.16 -4.22
C LYS A 206 -0.26 0.15 -3.72
N MET A 207 -0.21 0.43 -2.42
CA MET A 207 -0.71 1.68 -1.83
C MET A 207 0.00 2.91 -2.39
N ALA A 208 1.31 2.82 -2.68
CA ALA A 208 2.04 3.89 -3.34
C ALA A 208 1.62 4.10 -4.82
N THR A 209 0.95 3.11 -5.43
CA THR A 209 0.37 3.17 -6.79
C THR A 209 -1.15 3.28 -6.85
N ASP A 210 -1.88 3.13 -5.73
CA ASP A 210 -3.35 2.94 -5.67
C ASP A 210 -4.12 4.27 -5.76
N GLY A 211 -3.51 5.29 -6.39
CA GLY A 211 -4.28 6.37 -6.97
C GLY A 211 -5.17 5.81 -8.07
N LYS A 212 -6.42 6.31 -8.20
CA LYS A 212 -7.24 5.99 -9.37
C LYS A 212 -6.41 6.29 -10.62
N SER A 213 -6.24 5.31 -11.50
CA SER A 213 -5.53 5.54 -12.75
C SER A 213 -6.26 6.60 -13.57
N LEU A 214 -5.57 7.25 -14.51
CA LEU A 214 -6.24 8.16 -15.43
C LEU A 214 -7.38 7.47 -16.18
N ALA A 215 -7.27 6.17 -16.47
CA ALA A 215 -8.33 5.38 -17.08
C ALA A 215 -9.54 5.16 -16.15
N ASP A 216 -9.32 5.05 -14.84
CA ASP A 216 -10.41 4.95 -13.85
C ASP A 216 -11.16 6.27 -13.65
N LEU A 217 -10.46 7.40 -13.83
CA LEU A 217 -11.03 8.75 -13.71
C LEU A 217 -11.64 9.25 -15.01
N LEU A 218 -10.99 8.93 -16.13
CA LEU A 218 -11.30 9.38 -17.48
C LEU A 218 -11.32 8.17 -18.42
N PRO A 219 -12.38 7.34 -18.37
CA PRO A 219 -12.50 6.18 -19.24
C PRO A 219 -12.62 6.62 -20.71
N GLU A 220 -12.12 5.80 -21.63
CA GLU A 220 -12.01 6.16 -23.06
C GLU A 220 -13.34 6.62 -23.67
N HIS A 221 -14.47 6.04 -23.25
CA HIS A 221 -15.79 6.42 -23.77
C HIS A 221 -16.23 7.83 -23.34
N ARG A 222 -15.55 8.45 -22.36
CA ARG A 222 -15.73 9.85 -21.96
C ARG A 222 -14.75 10.81 -22.65
N ILE A 223 -13.82 10.32 -23.46
CA ILE A 223 -12.86 11.13 -24.20
C ILE A 223 -13.40 11.38 -25.60
N ILE A 224 -13.73 12.63 -25.91
CA ILE A 224 -14.18 13.03 -27.26
C ILE A 224 -13.05 13.77 -27.96
N ILE A 225 -12.59 13.20 -29.08
CA ILE A 225 -11.61 13.85 -29.95
C ILE A 225 -12.36 14.48 -31.12
N ASN A 226 -12.41 15.81 -31.16
CA ASN A 226 -12.94 16.56 -32.29
C ASN A 226 -11.80 17.26 -33.07
N LYS A 227 -11.77 17.06 -34.39
CA LYS A 227 -10.78 17.65 -35.29
C LYS A 227 -11.22 18.98 -35.91
N GLN A 228 -12.46 19.39 -35.71
CA GLN A 228 -12.98 20.68 -36.19
C GLN A 228 -13.03 21.72 -35.06
N PRO A 229 -12.74 22.99 -35.36
CA PRO A 229 -12.85 24.06 -34.39
C PRO A 229 -14.31 24.22 -33.93
N LEU A 230 -14.52 24.23 -32.61
CA LEU A 230 -15.82 24.45 -31.99
C LEU A 230 -15.85 25.82 -31.30
N SER A 231 -17.03 26.44 -31.25
CA SER A 231 -17.29 27.51 -30.29
C SER A 231 -17.24 26.96 -28.86
N ILE A 232 -17.02 27.82 -27.87
CA ILE A 232 -16.99 27.43 -26.45
C ILE A 232 -18.29 26.73 -26.05
N GLU A 233 -19.45 27.25 -26.46
CA GLU A 233 -20.76 26.65 -26.19
C GLU A 233 -20.88 25.24 -26.78
N SER A 234 -20.42 25.06 -28.02
CA SER A 234 -20.45 23.77 -28.70
C SER A 234 -19.46 22.78 -28.08
N ALA A 235 -18.28 23.24 -27.68
CA ALA A 235 -17.26 22.42 -27.02
C ALA A 235 -17.75 21.91 -25.65
N ILE A 236 -18.36 22.79 -24.84
CA ILE A 236 -18.94 22.42 -23.55
C ILE A 236 -20.10 21.44 -23.73
N THR A 237 -21.00 21.69 -24.68
CA THR A 237 -22.11 20.77 -24.99
C THR A 237 -21.60 19.38 -25.36
N VAL A 238 -20.60 19.30 -26.23
CA VAL A 238 -19.99 18.03 -26.65
C VAL A 238 -19.29 17.32 -25.47
N ALA A 239 -18.50 18.04 -24.69
CA ALA A 239 -17.73 17.47 -23.58
C ALA A 239 -18.61 16.94 -22.42
N VAL A 240 -19.78 17.53 -22.20
CA VAL A 240 -20.71 17.11 -21.14
C VAL A 240 -21.52 15.85 -21.54
N GLN A 241 -21.70 15.60 -22.84
CA GLN A 241 -22.57 14.53 -23.32
C GLN A 241 -22.26 13.13 -22.75
N PRO A 242 -21.00 12.67 -22.64
CA PRO A 242 -20.69 11.37 -22.03
C PRO A 242 -21.08 11.29 -20.55
N LEU A 243 -21.01 12.42 -19.82
CA LEU A 243 -21.40 12.46 -18.41
C LEU A 243 -22.92 12.34 -18.24
N ILE A 244 -23.70 12.89 -19.17
CA ILE A 244 -25.15 12.73 -19.22
C ILE A 244 -25.51 11.29 -19.58
N ASN A 245 -24.85 10.71 -20.59
CA ASN A 245 -25.09 9.33 -21.02
C ASN A 245 -24.85 8.32 -19.90
N ASP A 246 -23.82 8.55 -19.08
CA ASP A 246 -23.48 7.73 -17.93
C ASP A 246 -24.34 8.04 -16.68
N GLY A 247 -25.26 9.02 -16.76
CA GLY A 247 -26.13 9.40 -15.66
C GLY A 247 -25.41 10.10 -14.49
N ILE A 248 -24.19 10.57 -14.70
CA ILE A 248 -23.39 11.27 -13.67
C ILE A 248 -23.93 12.68 -13.42
N VAL A 249 -24.45 13.33 -14.47
CA VAL A 249 -25.07 14.66 -14.42
C VAL A 249 -26.39 14.67 -15.18
N ASN A 250 -27.28 15.59 -14.84
CA ASN A 250 -28.56 15.76 -15.55
C ASN A 250 -28.42 16.65 -16.80
N SER A 251 -29.43 16.66 -17.66
CA SER A 251 -29.45 17.44 -18.90
C SER A 251 -29.39 18.95 -18.72
N ASN A 252 -29.69 19.47 -17.51
CA ASN A 252 -29.62 20.89 -17.20
C ASN A 252 -28.19 21.34 -16.83
N TYR A 253 -27.26 20.40 -16.63
CA TYR A 253 -25.89 20.68 -16.23
C TYR A 253 -25.15 21.55 -17.27
N THR A 254 -25.35 21.28 -18.56
CA THR A 254 -24.77 22.09 -19.65
C THR A 254 -25.22 23.55 -19.57
N ALA A 255 -26.52 23.77 -19.34
CA ALA A 255 -27.08 25.12 -19.22
C ALA A 255 -26.61 25.87 -17.95
N ALA A 256 -26.21 25.14 -16.90
CA ALA A 256 -25.65 25.74 -15.69
C ALA A 256 -24.20 26.19 -15.87
N ILE A 257 -23.42 25.51 -16.72
CA ILE A 257 -22.02 25.88 -17.04
C ILE A 257 -21.95 27.08 -18.00
N LEU A 258 -22.93 27.20 -18.90
CA LEU A 258 -22.97 28.25 -19.93
C LEU A 258 -23.57 29.59 -19.46
N LYS A 259 -23.98 29.68 -18.18
CA LYS A 259 -24.44 30.93 -17.55
C LYS A 259 -23.27 31.71 -16.98
#